data_AF-A0A958RMQ0-F1
#
_entry.id   AF-A0A958RMQ0-F1
#
_cell.length_a   1.000
_cell.length_b   1.000
_cell.length_c   1.000
_cell.angle_alpha   90.00
_cell.angle_beta   90.00
_cell.angle_gamma   90.00
#
_symmetry.space_group_name_H-M   'P 1'
#
loop_
_entity.id
_entity.type
_entity.pdbx_description
1 polymer ?
#
loop_
_entity_poly.entity_id
_entity_poly.type
_entity_poly.pdbx_seq_one_letter_code
_entity_poly.pdbx_strand_id
1 'polypeptide(L)'
;HHVWTNECKGFVFPIPHELQYEVLVDLDSLLFELKACGELFLRFFALLHCHGGEPIPKNKLWLELTKVIREAEQDTSWLAHLKDHRGFFIHRGTLYFAVDLSNAPEHYDLLIMKENLQTFKDPTKFVTLSELRTIVEGFEHSKHVLREHLITLFSEKTR
;
A
#
# COMPACT_ATOMS: atom_id res chain seq x y z
N HIS A 1 -15.57 -15.75 13.72
CA HIS A 1 -15.35 -17.20 13.88
C HIS A 1 -14.78 -17.72 12.57
N HIS A 2 -13.48 -18.02 12.51
CA HIS A 2 -12.82 -18.51 11.30
C HIS A 2 -12.81 -20.04 11.32
N VAL A 3 -13.39 -20.67 10.31
CA VAL A 3 -13.32 -22.13 10.13
C VAL A 3 -12.04 -22.42 9.37
N TRP A 4 -10.96 -22.69 10.12
CA TRP A 4 -9.80 -23.37 9.55
C TRP A 4 -10.13 -24.85 9.49
N THR A 5 -9.81 -25.50 8.37
CA THR A 5 -9.75 -26.96 8.34
C THR A 5 -8.57 -27.39 9.24
N ASN A 6 -8.80 -27.50 10.55
CA ASN A 6 -7.87 -28.07 11.52
C ASN A 6 -7.43 -29.50 11.15
N GLU A 7 -8.11 -30.12 10.17
CA GLU A 7 -7.89 -31.48 9.70
C GLU A 7 -7.06 -31.57 8.41
N CYS A 8 -6.78 -30.45 7.72
CA CYS A 8 -6.01 -30.45 6.48
C CYS A 8 -4.73 -29.62 6.64
N LYS A 9 -3.57 -30.25 6.40
CA LYS A 9 -2.28 -29.54 6.31
C LYS A 9 -2.38 -28.51 5.17
N GLY A 10 -2.03 -27.26 5.46
CA GLY A 10 -1.86 -26.24 4.42
C GLY A 10 -0.92 -26.76 3.34
N PHE A 11 -1.28 -26.56 2.08
CA PHE A 11 -0.46 -26.98 0.95
C PHE A 11 0.46 -25.82 0.56
N VAL A 12 1.76 -25.99 0.80
CA VAL A 12 2.77 -25.08 0.24
C VAL A 12 2.88 -25.38 -1.24
N PHE A 13 2.62 -24.39 -2.08
CA PHE A 13 2.79 -24.56 -3.51
C PHE A 13 4.27 -24.84 -3.83
N PRO A 14 4.57 -25.82 -4.69
CA PRO A 14 5.93 -26.07 -5.15
C PRO A 14 6.32 -25.01 -6.18
N ILE A 15 6.46 -23.76 -5.72
CA ILE A 15 6.88 -22.63 -6.54
C ILE A 15 8.40 -22.72 -6.68
N PRO A 16 8.96 -22.74 -7.90
CA PRO A 16 10.41 -22.67 -8.10
C PRO A 16 11.02 -21.50 -7.36
N HIS A 17 12.19 -21.69 -6.76
CA HIS A 17 12.85 -20.63 -6.00
C HIS A 17 13.14 -19.40 -6.85
N GLU A 18 13.48 -19.57 -8.14
CA GLU A 18 13.68 -18.42 -9.04
C GLU A 18 12.42 -17.56 -9.14
N LEU A 19 11.26 -18.19 -9.36
CA LEU A 19 9.98 -17.48 -9.47
C LEU A 19 9.59 -16.80 -8.16
N GLN A 20 9.90 -17.41 -7.00
CA GLN A 20 9.70 -16.74 -5.71
C GLN A 20 10.51 -15.44 -5.67
N TYR A 21 11.82 -15.49 -5.98
CA TYR A 21 12.67 -14.30 -5.97
C TYR A 21 12.26 -13.24 -7.00
N GLU A 22 11.85 -13.62 -8.20
CA GLU A 22 11.35 -12.68 -9.22
C GLU A 22 10.14 -11.90 -8.70
N VAL A 23 9.15 -12.61 -8.14
CA VAL A 23 7.97 -11.96 -7.52
C VAL A 23 8.37 -11.02 -6.39
N LEU A 24 9.38 -11.38 -5.58
CA LEU A 24 9.87 -10.50 -4.50
C LEU A 24 10.49 -9.22 -5.03
N VAL A 25 11.34 -9.34 -6.04
CA VAL A 25 12.02 -8.19 -6.66
C VAL A 25 10.98 -7.26 -7.29
N ASP A 26 9.99 -7.82 -7.98
CA ASP A 26 8.93 -7.03 -8.61
C ASP A 26 8.05 -6.31 -7.59
N LEU A 27 7.67 -6.98 -6.49
CA LEU A 27 6.90 -6.36 -5.41
C LEU A 27 7.71 -5.27 -4.68
N ASP A 28 8.99 -5.50 -4.41
CA ASP A 28 9.86 -4.48 -3.82
C ASP A 28 10.02 -3.28 -4.74
N SER A 29 10.24 -3.50 -6.04
CA SER A 29 10.36 -2.45 -7.05
C SER A 29 9.07 -1.62 -7.13
N LEU A 30 7.90 -2.28 -7.17
CA LEU A 30 6.61 -1.60 -7.18
C LEU A 30 6.42 -0.69 -5.96
N LEU A 31 6.68 -1.21 -4.75
CA LEU A 31 6.54 -0.43 -3.52
C LEU A 31 7.57 0.70 -3.44
N PHE A 32 8.79 0.47 -3.93
CA PHE A 32 9.84 1.48 -4.02
C PHE A 32 9.42 2.63 -4.95
N GLU A 33 8.94 2.30 -6.15
CA GLU A 33 8.50 3.27 -7.16
C GLU A 33 7.28 4.05 -6.71
N LEU A 34 6.27 3.38 -6.12
CA LEU A 34 5.10 4.07 -5.56
C LEU A 34 5.48 5.07 -4.47
N LYS A 35 6.42 4.72 -3.60
CA LYS A 35 6.94 5.65 -2.59
C LYS A 35 7.66 6.83 -3.23
N ALA A 36 8.52 6.58 -4.22
CA ALA A 36 9.22 7.64 -4.93
C ALA A 36 8.23 8.59 -5.63
N CYS A 37 7.21 8.05 -6.29
CA CYS A 37 6.12 8.81 -6.89
C CYS A 37 5.37 9.64 -5.84
N GLY A 38 5.01 9.06 -4.69
CA GLY A 38 4.37 9.79 -3.59
C GLY A 38 5.21 10.97 -3.08
N GLU A 39 6.53 10.79 -2.93
CA GLU A 39 7.43 11.88 -2.54
C GLU A 39 7.52 13.00 -3.60
N LEU A 40 7.50 12.66 -4.88
CA LEU A 40 7.47 13.64 -5.97
C LEU A 40 6.13 14.40 -6.00
N PHE A 41 5.01 13.70 -5.85
CA PHE A 41 3.68 14.31 -5.75
C PHE A 41 3.60 15.28 -4.58
N LEU A 42 4.16 14.91 -3.42
CA LEU A 42 4.22 15.78 -2.24
C LEU A 42 5.00 17.08 -2.53
N ARG A 43 6.15 16.98 -3.22
CA ARG A 43 6.93 18.16 -3.62
C ARG A 43 6.17 19.03 -4.61
N PHE A 44 5.51 18.41 -5.59
CA PHE A 44 4.70 19.13 -6.57
C PHE A 44 3.53 19.87 -5.91
N PHE A 45 2.83 19.21 -4.98
CA PHE A 45 1.77 19.80 -4.16
C PHE A 45 2.26 21.04 -3.40
N ALA A 46 3.44 20.97 -2.77
CA ALA A 46 4.05 22.12 -2.08
C ALA A 46 4.34 23.30 -3.03
N LEU A 47 4.89 23.02 -4.21
CA LEU A 47 5.23 24.04 -5.21
C LEU A 47 3.97 24.77 -5.69
N LEU A 48 2.89 24.03 -5.95
CA LEU A 48 1.63 24.61 -6.38
C LEU A 48 0.97 25.43 -5.27
N HIS A 49 0.99 24.95 -4.03
CA HIS A 49 0.52 25.72 -2.88
C HIS A 49 1.30 27.04 -2.70
N CYS A 50 2.62 27.00 -2.84
CA CYS A 50 3.45 28.21 -2.81
C CYS A 50 3.10 29.17 -3.96
N HIS A 51 2.92 28.64 -5.19
CA HIS A 51 2.55 29.45 -6.34
C HIS A 51 1.15 30.07 -6.19
N GLY A 52 0.21 29.32 -5.63
CA GLY A 52 -1.11 29.79 -5.27
C GLY A 52 -1.12 30.76 -4.09
N GLY A 53 0.01 31.09 -3.47
CA GLY A 53 0.07 32.04 -2.35
C GLY A 53 -0.32 31.46 -0.98
N GLU A 54 -0.42 30.14 -0.86
CA GLU A 54 -0.66 29.42 0.40
C GLU A 54 0.48 28.45 0.70
N PRO A 55 1.71 28.95 0.96
CA PRO A 55 2.86 28.09 1.18
C PRO A 55 2.65 27.19 2.42
N ILE A 56 2.89 25.89 2.23
CA ILE A 56 2.81 24.90 3.31
C ILE A 56 4.22 24.68 3.90
N PRO A 57 4.42 24.81 5.22
CA PRO A 57 5.68 24.46 5.86
C PRO A 57 6.05 22.99 5.62
N LYS A 58 7.33 22.72 5.32
CA LYS A 58 7.82 21.36 4.99
C LYS A 58 7.46 20.30 6.04
N ASN A 59 7.45 20.66 7.32
CA ASN A 59 7.10 19.76 8.43
C ASN A 59 5.58 19.47 8.53
N LYS A 60 4.73 20.24 7.85
CA LYS A 60 3.27 20.07 7.79
C LYS A 60 2.77 19.47 6.48
N LEU A 61 3.65 19.33 5.49
CA LEU A 61 3.25 18.97 4.13
C LEU A 61 2.51 17.63 4.03
N TRP A 62 2.99 16.60 4.74
CA TRP A 62 2.30 15.32 4.83
C TRP A 62 0.95 15.42 5.54
N LEU A 63 0.84 16.27 6.57
CA LEU A 63 -0.39 16.48 7.31
C LEU A 63 -1.45 17.14 6.43
N GLU A 64 -1.08 18.18 5.69
CA GLU A 64 -1.99 18.87 4.76
C GLU A 64 -2.43 17.97 3.61
N LEU A 65 -1.50 17.21 3.00
CA LEU A 65 -1.86 16.24 1.97
C LEU A 65 -2.85 15.18 2.49
N THR A 66 -2.59 14.63 3.69
CA THR A 66 -3.48 13.64 4.31
C THR A 66 -4.83 14.24 4.66
N LYS A 67 -4.86 15.51 5.10
CA LYS A 67 -6.09 16.25 5.41
C LYS A 67 -6.95 16.40 4.16
N VAL A 68 -6.38 16.85 3.04
CA VAL A 68 -7.10 17.00 1.76
C VAL A 68 -7.73 15.67 1.31
N ILE A 69 -6.99 14.57 1.41
CA ILE A 69 -7.51 13.24 1.04
C ILE A 69 -8.66 12.81 1.97
N ARG A 70 -8.53 13.05 3.27
CA ARG A 70 -9.58 12.71 4.27
C ARG A 70 -10.83 13.57 4.15
N GLU A 71 -10.68 14.84 3.81
CA GLU A 71 -11.81 15.76 3.57
C GLU A 71 -12.63 15.34 2.34
N ALA A 72 -12.03 14.62 1.40
CA ALA A 72 -12.71 13.96 0.29
C ALA A 72 -13.22 12.54 0.63
N GLU A 73 -13.29 12.18 1.92
CA GLU A 73 -13.75 10.89 2.42
C GLU A 73 -12.96 9.67 1.89
N GLN A 74 -11.71 9.89 1.45
CA GLN A 74 -10.83 8.82 0.98
C GLN A 74 -9.94 8.26 2.09
N ASP A 75 -9.69 6.96 2.02
CA ASP A 75 -8.81 6.28 2.94
C ASP A 75 -7.34 6.73 2.75
N THR A 76 -6.65 6.91 3.88
CA THR A 76 -5.24 7.30 3.94
C THR A 76 -4.37 6.23 4.60
N SER A 77 -4.95 5.09 5.01
CA SER A 77 -4.21 3.98 5.62
C SER A 77 -3.14 3.40 4.70
N TRP A 78 -3.36 3.49 3.38
CA TRP A 78 -2.40 3.09 2.35
C TRP A 78 -1.02 3.75 2.49
N LEU A 79 -0.95 4.97 3.02
CA LEU A 79 0.32 5.67 3.29
C LEU A 79 1.13 4.97 4.41
N ALA A 80 0.43 4.50 5.45
CA ALA A 80 1.04 3.74 6.53
C ALA A 80 1.46 2.35 6.03
N HIS A 81 0.59 1.67 5.29
CA HIS A 81 0.87 0.36 4.71
C HIS A 81 2.09 0.40 3.77
N LEU A 82 2.19 1.41 2.90
CA LEU A 82 3.35 1.59 2.01
C LEU A 82 4.67 1.71 2.78
N LYS A 83 4.66 2.41 3.92
CA LYS A 83 5.84 2.55 4.78
C LYS A 83 6.22 1.22 5.45
N ASP A 84 5.24 0.51 6.00
CA ASP A 84 5.45 -0.70 6.76
C ASP A 84 5.89 -1.88 5.87
N HIS A 85 5.30 -2.02 4.68
CA HIS A 85 5.63 -3.09 3.75
C HIS A 85 6.99 -2.92 3.07
N ARG A 86 7.43 -1.69 2.82
CA ARG A 86 8.80 -1.45 2.31
C ARG A 86 9.87 -1.95 3.29
N GLY A 87 9.66 -1.77 4.60
CA GLY A 87 10.56 -2.30 5.61
C GLY A 87 10.60 -3.84 5.62
N PHE A 88 9.53 -4.47 5.12
CA PHE A 88 9.44 -5.92 5.07
C PHE A 88 10.18 -6.52 3.86
N PHE A 89 9.95 -6.02 2.64
CA PHE A 89 10.53 -6.60 1.41
C PHE A 89 12.05 -6.37 1.28
N ILE A 90 12.57 -5.25 1.81
CA ILE A 90 14.00 -4.92 1.75
C ILE A 90 14.87 -5.79 2.70
N HIS A 91 14.29 -6.32 3.78
CA HIS A 91 15.07 -6.86 4.91
C HIS A 91 14.97 -8.36 5.14
N ARG A 92 14.17 -9.11 4.36
CA ARG A 92 13.96 -10.55 4.58
C ARG A 92 14.35 -11.40 3.37
N GLY A 93 15.26 -12.35 3.58
CA GLY A 93 15.93 -13.13 2.52
C GLY A 93 15.12 -14.26 1.87
N THR A 94 13.94 -14.62 2.40
CA THR A 94 13.07 -15.66 1.81
C THR A 94 11.62 -15.48 2.26
N LEU A 95 10.68 -15.40 1.32
CA LEU A 95 9.24 -15.41 1.61
C LEU A 95 8.62 -16.75 1.22
N TYR A 96 7.49 -17.08 1.84
CA TYR A 96 6.70 -18.27 1.53
C TYR A 96 5.33 -17.84 1.05
N PHE A 97 4.71 -18.63 0.19
CA PHE A 97 3.38 -18.33 -0.35
C PHE A 97 2.37 -19.36 0.12
N ALA A 98 1.19 -18.90 0.49
CA ALA A 98 0.03 -19.72 0.81
C ALA A 98 -1.23 -19.10 0.19
N VAL A 99 -2.30 -19.87 0.08
CA VAL A 99 -3.61 -19.35 -0.35
C VAL A 99 -4.54 -19.34 0.85
N ASP A 100 -5.18 -18.19 1.09
CA ASP A 100 -6.27 -18.10 2.05
C ASP A 100 -7.55 -18.67 1.45
N LEU A 101 -8.07 -19.70 2.11
CA LEU A 101 -9.31 -20.40 1.76
C LEU A 101 -10.42 -20.17 2.79
N SER A 102 -10.21 -19.29 3.77
CA SER A 102 -11.13 -19.08 4.90
C SER A 102 -12.53 -18.65 4.47
N ASN A 103 -12.63 -17.99 3.32
CA ASN A 103 -13.88 -17.51 2.73
C ASN A 103 -14.15 -18.17 1.37
N ALA A 104 -13.61 -19.36 1.13
CA ALA A 104 -13.89 -20.10 -0.10
C ALA A 104 -15.32 -20.69 -0.07
N PRO A 105 -16.02 -20.74 -1.22
CA PRO A 105 -15.54 -20.39 -2.57
C PRO A 105 -15.71 -18.91 -2.95
N GLU A 106 -16.30 -18.07 -2.10
CA GLU A 106 -16.63 -16.68 -2.43
C GLU A 106 -15.38 -15.81 -2.64
N HIS A 107 -14.31 -16.10 -1.92
CA HIS A 107 -13.05 -15.35 -2.01
C HIS A 107 -11.83 -16.23 -1.73
N TYR A 108 -10.82 -16.04 -2.57
CA TYR A 108 -9.48 -16.60 -2.44
C TYR A 108 -8.49 -15.44 -2.42
N ASP A 109 -7.48 -15.50 -1.55
CA ASP A 109 -6.40 -14.52 -1.52
C ASP A 109 -5.03 -15.21 -1.46
N LEU A 110 -4.00 -14.53 -1.94
CA LEU A 110 -2.62 -14.97 -1.85
C LEU A 110 -1.98 -14.37 -0.59
N LEU A 111 -1.48 -15.23 0.28
CA LEU A 111 -0.72 -14.86 1.47
C LEU A 111 0.77 -14.91 1.16
N ILE A 112 1.45 -13.80 1.45
CA ILE A 112 2.89 -13.66 1.37
C ILE A 112 3.43 -13.66 2.81
N MET A 113 4.09 -14.75 3.18
CA MET A 113 4.53 -15.01 4.54
C MET A 113 5.95 -14.48 4.76
N LYS A 114 6.14 -13.78 5.88
CA LYS A 114 7.41 -13.17 6.27
C LYS A 114 8.44 -14.15 6.85
N GLU A 115 7.98 -15.37 7.14
CA GLU A 115 8.72 -16.51 7.65
C GLU A 115 7.96 -17.80 7.31
N ASN A 116 8.54 -18.97 7.54
CA ASN A 116 7.87 -20.24 7.29
C ASN A 116 6.81 -20.51 8.38
N LEU A 117 5.61 -19.97 8.19
CA LEU A 117 4.49 -20.12 9.11
C LEU A 117 3.83 -21.49 8.96
N GLN A 118 3.62 -22.12 10.11
CA GLN A 118 2.73 -23.28 10.24
C GLN A 118 1.31 -22.87 10.67
N THR A 119 1.16 -21.65 11.21
CA THR A 119 -0.12 -21.10 11.66
C THR A 119 -0.21 -19.62 11.34
N PHE A 120 -1.39 -19.15 10.95
CA PHE A 120 -1.66 -17.74 10.57
C PHE A 120 -2.31 -16.93 11.71
N LYS A 121 -2.00 -17.26 12.97
CA LYS A 121 -2.56 -16.58 14.15
C LYS A 121 -2.02 -15.17 14.35
N ASP A 122 -0.83 -14.89 13.84
CA ASP A 122 -0.16 -13.61 13.97
C ASP A 122 -0.17 -12.89 12.61
N PRO A 123 -1.08 -11.90 12.41
CA PRO A 123 -1.21 -11.18 11.15
C PRO A 123 0.01 -10.33 10.82
N THR A 124 0.89 -10.05 11.80
CA THR A 124 2.11 -9.28 11.53
C THR A 124 3.15 -10.07 10.73
N LYS A 125 2.98 -11.40 10.64
CA LYS A 125 3.93 -12.34 10.02
C LYS A 125 3.56 -12.74 8.59
N PHE A 126 2.52 -12.16 8.01
CA PHE A 126 2.21 -12.30 6.60
C PHE A 126 1.55 -11.01 6.09
N VAL A 127 1.34 -10.92 4.79
CA VAL A 127 0.55 -9.87 4.13
C VAL A 127 -0.28 -10.55 3.04
N THR A 128 -1.47 -10.04 2.75
CA THR A 128 -2.27 -10.56 1.62
C THR A 128 -2.03 -9.74 0.36
N LEU A 129 -2.20 -10.35 -0.81
CA LEU A 129 -2.10 -9.63 -2.08
C LEU A 129 -3.18 -8.55 -2.19
N SER A 130 -4.38 -8.80 -1.65
CA SER A 130 -5.43 -7.77 -1.56
C SER A 130 -4.97 -6.57 -0.72
N GLU A 131 -4.27 -6.79 0.41
CA GLU A 131 -3.72 -5.69 1.21
C GLU A 131 -2.70 -4.86 0.42
N LEU A 132 -1.78 -5.50 -0.32
CA LEU A 132 -0.85 -4.78 -1.20
C LEU A 132 -1.56 -4.00 -2.29
N ARG A 133 -2.65 -4.56 -2.85
CA ARG A 133 -3.48 -3.87 -3.85
C ARG A 133 -4.11 -2.59 -3.30
N THR A 134 -4.52 -2.56 -2.02
CA THR A 134 -5.05 -1.33 -1.41
C THR A 134 -4.06 -0.16 -1.45
N ILE A 135 -2.75 -0.44 -1.48
CA ILE A 135 -1.71 0.58 -1.59
C ILE A 135 -1.75 1.26 -2.95
N VAL A 136 -1.82 0.45 -4.01
CA VAL A 136 -1.91 0.93 -5.39
C VAL A 136 -3.20 1.71 -5.59
N GLU A 137 -4.33 1.16 -5.14
CA GLU A 137 -5.65 1.81 -5.27
C GLU A 137 -5.73 3.11 -4.48
N GLY A 138 -5.21 3.13 -3.25
CA GLY A 138 -5.15 4.33 -2.43
C GLY A 138 -4.32 5.44 -3.09
N PHE A 139 -3.17 5.10 -3.67
CA PHE A 139 -2.37 6.06 -4.42
C PHE A 139 -3.11 6.57 -5.67
N GLU A 140 -3.71 5.67 -6.46
CA GLU A 140 -4.45 6.02 -7.67
C GLU A 140 -5.63 6.97 -7.38
N HIS A 141 -6.46 6.64 -6.39
CA HIS A 141 -7.58 7.47 -5.99
C HIS A 141 -7.14 8.83 -5.43
N SER A 142 -6.05 8.87 -4.67
CA SER A 142 -5.52 10.11 -4.10
C SER A 142 -5.11 11.12 -5.17
N LYS A 143 -4.60 10.67 -6.33
CA LYS A 143 -4.26 11.58 -7.44
C LYS A 143 -5.47 12.40 -7.90
N HIS A 144 -6.64 11.78 -7.97
CA HIS A 144 -7.87 12.47 -8.39
C HIS A 144 -8.26 13.55 -7.38
N VAL A 145 -8.28 13.22 -6.08
CA VAL A 145 -8.62 14.19 -5.03
C VAL A 145 -7.64 15.36 -5.00
N LEU A 146 -6.34 15.08 -5.05
CA LEU A 146 -5.33 16.12 -5.03
C LEU A 146 -5.43 17.04 -6.25
N ARG A 147 -5.76 16.48 -7.43
CA ARG A 147 -6.01 17.27 -8.64
C ARG A 147 -7.16 18.25 -8.43
N GLU A 148 -8.31 17.79 -7.96
CA GLU A 148 -9.49 18.65 -7.76
C GLU A 148 -9.27 19.74 -6.70
N HIS A 149 -8.56 19.39 -5.62
CA HIS A 149 -8.14 20.36 -4.61
C HIS A 149 -7.25 21.46 -5.22
N LEU A 150 -6.24 21.07 -5.99
CA LEU A 150 -5.33 22.02 -6.63
C LEU A 150 -6.04 22.89 -7.68
N ILE A 151 -7.00 22.36 -8.43
CA ILE A 151 -7.82 23.15 -9.37
C ILE A 151 -8.63 24.20 -8.61
N THR A 152 -9.24 23.83 -7.48
CA THR A 152 -10.00 24.75 -6.64
C THR A 152 -9.12 25.88 -6.10
N LEU A 153 -7.93 25.54 -5.60
CA LEU A 153 -6.93 26.52 -5.11
C LEU A 153 -6.63 27.63 -6.11
N PHE A 154 -6.57 27.31 -7.41
CA PHE A 154 -6.33 28.31 -8.46
C PHE A 154 -7.61 28.98 -8.99
N SER A 155 -8.75 28.27 -8.96
CA SER A 155 -10.03 28.82 -9.42
C SER A 155 -10.56 29.93 -8.51
N GLU A 156 -10.36 29.82 -7.20
CA GLU A 156 -10.76 30.85 -6.22
C GLU A 156 -9.91 32.13 -6.33
N LYS A 157 -8.72 32.06 -6.95
CA LYS A 157 -7.78 33.19 -7.09
C LYS A 157 -7.79 33.87 -8.45
N THR A 158 -8.58 33.35 -9.38
CA THR A 158 -8.77 33.96 -10.72
C THR A 158 -10.06 34.79 -10.79
N ARG A 159 -10.72 35.04 -9.65
CA ARG A 159 -11.78 36.03 -9.46
C ARG A 159 -11.24 37.22 -8.66
#